data_AF-A0A4C1UJN5-F1
#
_entry.id   AF-A0A4C1UJN5-F1
#
_cell.length_a   1.000
_cell.length_b   1.000
_cell.length_c   1.000
_cell.angle_alpha   90.00
_cell.angle_beta   90.00
_cell.angle_gamma   90.00
#
_symmetry.space_group_name_H-M   'P 1'
#
loop_
_entity.id
_entity.type
_entity.pdbx_description
1 polymer ?
#
loop_
_entity_poly.entity_id
_entity_poly.type
_entity_poly.pdbx_seq_one_letter_code
_entity_poly.pdbx_strand_id
1 'polypeptide(L)'
;MKNTLVHSAQGRSGTVRRSCPPRATRVAPRFQTAGTSSFGDDIQTVMSILRAVKSSEISEFARDFQACSNVEEKLMVLVRYHHLMVKLESI
;
A
#
# COMPACT_ATOMS: atom_id res chain seq x y z
N MET A 1 6.23 -82.24 4.91
CA MET A 1 6.22 -82.58 6.35
C MET A 1 6.04 -81.30 7.16
N LYS A 2 5.01 -81.28 8.02
CA LYS A 2 4.84 -80.52 9.28
C LYS A 2 5.02 -78.98 9.30
N ASN A 3 3.89 -78.31 9.54
CA ASN A 3 3.70 -76.91 9.91
C ASN A 3 4.47 -76.53 11.20
N THR A 4 4.84 -75.25 11.35
CA THR A 4 4.84 -74.57 12.65
C THR A 4 4.55 -73.07 12.47
N LEU A 5 3.46 -72.67 13.09
CA LEU A 5 2.92 -71.33 13.34
C LEU A 5 3.76 -70.65 14.44
N VAL A 6 4.07 -69.34 14.35
CA VAL A 6 3.52 -68.27 15.22
C VAL A 6 4.24 -66.92 15.05
N HIS A 7 3.40 -65.92 14.73
CA HIS A 7 3.35 -64.55 15.26
C HIS A 7 4.55 -63.61 15.06
N SER A 8 4.32 -62.55 14.28
CA SER A 8 4.04 -61.24 14.88
C SER A 8 3.35 -60.32 13.88
N ALA A 9 2.21 -59.81 14.34
CA ALA A 9 1.40 -58.80 13.68
C ALA A 9 2.20 -57.47 13.63
N GLN A 10 2.03 -56.70 12.55
CA GLN A 10 1.11 -55.56 12.57
C GLN A 10 1.10 -54.91 11.18
N GLY A 11 -0.04 -55.04 10.50
CA GLY A 11 -0.29 -54.43 9.20
C GLY A 11 -0.32 -52.91 9.31
N ARG A 12 0.34 -52.26 8.36
CA ARG A 12 0.26 -50.82 8.10
C ARG A 12 -0.84 -50.61 7.06
N SER A 13 -2.01 -50.11 7.46
CA SER A 13 -3.01 -49.63 6.50
C SER A 13 -4.03 -48.67 7.09
N GLY A 14 -4.23 -47.56 6.37
CA GLY A 14 -5.32 -46.57 6.53
C GLY A 14 -4.93 -45.36 7.40
N THR A 15 -5.16 -44.10 7.04
CA THR A 15 -6.02 -43.51 6.00
C THR A 15 -5.64 -42.04 5.74
N VAL A 16 -5.85 -41.61 4.49
CA VAL A 16 -6.34 -40.29 4.04
C VAL A 16 -5.45 -39.05 4.21
N ARG A 17 -4.96 -38.57 3.06
CA ARG A 17 -4.54 -37.17 2.79
C ARG A 17 -5.67 -36.20 3.14
N ARG A 18 -5.38 -35.17 3.93
CA ARG A 18 -5.92 -33.80 3.70
C ARG A 18 -4.85 -32.75 3.99
N SER A 19 -4.26 -32.27 2.89
CA SER A 19 -3.84 -30.90 2.59
C SER A 19 -3.56 -29.94 3.77
N CYS A 20 -2.28 -29.65 3.99
CA CYS A 20 -1.81 -28.30 4.31
C CYS A 20 -0.71 -27.96 3.29
N PRO A 21 -0.83 -26.90 2.48
CA PRO A 21 0.35 -26.40 1.78
C PRO A 21 1.30 -25.86 2.86
N PRO A 22 2.63 -26.03 2.72
CA PRO A 22 3.55 -25.30 3.57
C PRO A 22 3.22 -23.83 3.38
N ARG A 23 2.91 -23.15 4.49
CA ARG A 23 2.72 -21.70 4.52
C ARG A 23 3.97 -21.13 3.87
N ALA A 24 3.86 -20.73 2.61
CA ALA A 24 4.86 -19.91 1.97
C ALA A 24 4.85 -18.63 2.78
N THR A 25 5.72 -18.55 3.77
CA THR A 25 6.08 -17.32 4.43
C THR A 25 6.63 -16.47 3.30
N ARG A 26 5.76 -15.69 2.65
CA ARG A 26 6.16 -14.60 1.76
C ARG A 26 6.92 -13.66 2.67
N VAL A 27 8.22 -13.89 2.77
CA VAL A 27 9.15 -12.89 3.26
C VAL A 27 8.99 -11.76 2.25
N ALA A 28 8.24 -10.73 2.64
CA ALA A 28 8.25 -9.48 1.91
C ALA A 28 9.73 -9.07 1.78
N PRO A 29 10.21 -8.62 0.60
CA PRO A 29 11.57 -8.14 0.49
C PRO A 29 11.75 -7.05 1.54
N ARG A 30 12.61 -7.29 2.54
CA ARG A 30 13.07 -6.24 3.42
C ARG A 30 13.91 -5.32 2.57
N PHE A 31 13.30 -4.25 2.07
CA PHE A 31 14.05 -3.13 1.52
C PHE A 31 14.92 -2.59 2.66
N GLN A 32 16.22 -2.78 2.52
CA GLN A 32 17.20 -2.24 3.45
C GLN A 32 17.05 -0.72 3.38
N THR A 33 16.61 -0.10 4.48
CA THR A 33 16.61 1.35 4.64
C THR A 33 18.06 1.77 4.83
N ALA A 34 18.79 1.89 3.72
CA ALA A 34 20.05 2.60 3.69
C ALA A 34 19.74 4.05 4.05
N GLY A 35 20.40 4.56 5.09
CA GLY A 35 20.28 5.95 5.51
C GLY A 35 20.61 6.91 4.38
N THR A 36 20.05 8.12 4.45
CA THR A 36 19.83 9.10 3.37
C THR A 36 18.62 8.76 2.49
N SER A 37 17.79 9.75 2.12
CA SER A 37 16.50 9.54 1.44
C SER A 37 16.69 8.59 0.26
N SER A 38 15.98 7.47 0.31
CA SER A 38 16.08 6.45 -0.73
C SER A 38 15.40 6.97 -1.99
N PHE A 39 15.88 6.58 -3.17
CA PHE A 39 15.16 6.81 -4.43
C PHE A 39 13.70 6.31 -4.37
N GLY A 40 13.43 5.28 -3.55
CA GLY A 40 12.08 4.82 -3.28
C GLY A 40 11.20 5.85 -2.57
N ASP A 41 11.77 6.63 -1.64
CA ASP A 41 11.08 7.69 -0.92
C ASP A 41 10.76 8.86 -1.88
N ASP A 42 11.72 9.23 -2.73
CA ASP A 42 11.53 10.28 -3.75
C ASP A 42 10.39 9.93 -4.71
N ILE A 43 10.30 8.67 -5.15
CA ILE A 43 9.19 8.18 -5.97
C ILE A 43 7.85 8.35 -5.24
N GLN A 44 7.79 8.04 -3.94
CA GLN A 44 6.56 8.21 -3.15
C GLN A 44 6.16 9.67 -3.03
N THR A 45 7.12 10.58 -2.84
CA THR A 45 6.88 12.03 -2.82
C THR A 45 6.33 12.51 -4.16
N VAL A 46 6.97 12.15 -5.27
CA VAL A 46 6.48 12.49 -6.63
C VAL A 46 5.06 11.98 -6.84
N MET A 47 4.78 10.73 -6.45
CA MET A 47 3.44 10.15 -6.56
C MET A 47 2.40 10.85 -5.69
N SER A 48 2.80 11.35 -4.52
CA SER A 48 1.93 12.13 -3.63
C SER A 48 1.62 13.51 -4.22
N ILE A 49 2.63 14.21 -4.73
CA ILE A 49 2.47 15.49 -5.44
C ILE A 49 1.52 15.31 -6.63
N LEU A 50 1.77 14.32 -7.49
CA LEU A 50 0.93 14.06 -8.67
C LEU A 50 -0.53 13.78 -8.31
N ARG A 51 -0.78 13.11 -7.19
CA ARG A 51 -2.14 12.83 -6.70
C ARG A 51 -2.82 14.09 -6.20
N ALA A 52 -2.08 14.95 -5.48
CA ALA A 52 -2.59 16.22 -5.00
C ALA A 52 -2.94 17.15 -6.17
N VAL A 53 -2.02 17.38 -7.11
CA VAL A 53 -2.24 18.28 -8.27
C VAL A 53 -3.33 17.79 -9.23
N LYS A 54 -3.53 16.48 -9.36
CA LYS A 54 -4.62 15.89 -10.15
C LYS A 54 -5.97 15.88 -9.42
N SER A 55 -6.04 16.32 -8.17
CA SER A 55 -7.31 16.38 -7.45
C SER A 55 -8.26 17.41 -8.09
N SER A 56 -9.55 17.06 -8.12
CA SER A 56 -10.60 17.97 -8.61
C SER A 56 -10.63 19.28 -7.83
N GLU A 57 -10.29 19.23 -6.55
CA GLU A 57 -10.29 20.36 -5.62
C GLU A 57 -9.23 21.42 -5.96
N ILE A 58 -8.01 21.01 -6.33
CA ILE A 58 -6.98 21.95 -6.81
C ILE A 58 -7.39 22.58 -8.15
N SER A 59 -8.01 21.80 -9.03
CA SER A 59 -8.52 22.32 -10.30
C SER A 59 -9.67 23.31 -10.09
N GLU A 60 -10.52 23.09 -9.09
CA GLU A 60 -11.61 24.00 -8.71
C GLU A 60 -11.07 25.29 -8.09
N PHE A 61 -10.13 25.19 -7.15
CA PHE A 61 -9.40 26.34 -6.63
C PHE A 61 -8.79 27.19 -7.75
N ALA A 62 -8.12 26.57 -8.72
CA ALA A 62 -7.50 27.31 -9.83
C ALA A 62 -8.52 28.03 -10.71
N ARG A 63 -9.66 27.39 -11.02
CA ARG A 63 -10.74 28.02 -11.80
C ARG A 63 -11.34 29.20 -11.07
N ASP A 64 -11.66 29.03 -9.79
CA ASP A 64 -12.26 30.06 -8.96
C ASP A 64 -11.32 31.25 -8.80
N PHE A 65 -10.03 30.98 -8.57
CA PHE A 65 -9.01 32.02 -8.44
C PHE A 65 -8.77 32.79 -9.74
N GLN A 66 -8.85 32.10 -10.89
CA GLN A 66 -8.74 32.72 -12.21
C GLN A 66 -9.97 33.58 -12.56
N ALA A 67 -11.15 33.21 -12.08
CA ALA A 67 -12.40 33.94 -12.32
C ALA A 67 -12.49 35.27 -11.55
N CYS A 68 -11.66 35.48 -10.52
CA CYS A 68 -11.63 36.72 -9.75
C CYS A 68 -11.18 37.92 -10.59
N SER A 69 -11.92 39.03 -10.50
CA SER A 69 -11.62 40.28 -11.21
C SER A 69 -10.80 41.27 -10.39
N ASN A 70 -10.67 41.05 -9.07
CA ASN A 70 -9.93 41.92 -8.17
C ASN A 70 -9.20 41.15 -7.06
N VAL A 71 -8.38 41.87 -6.28
CA VAL A 71 -7.53 41.28 -5.23
C VAL A 71 -8.34 40.80 -4.03
N GLU A 72 -9.44 41.48 -3.70
CA GLU A 72 -10.30 41.10 -2.57
C GLU A 72 -10.96 39.74 -2.83
N GLU A 73 -11.50 39.53 -4.02
CA GLU A 73 -12.04 38.23 -4.44
C GLU A 73 -10.98 37.13 -4.42
N LYS A 74 -9.76 37.42 -4.90
CA LYS A 74 -8.64 36.48 -4.83
C LYS A 74 -8.30 36.10 -3.38
N LEU A 75 -8.30 37.09 -2.48
CA LEU A 75 -8.08 36.87 -1.06
C LEU A 75 -9.19 36.00 -0.45
N MET A 76 -10.45 36.23 -0.82
CA MET A 76 -11.58 35.41 -0.38
C MET A 76 -11.47 33.96 -0.85
N VAL A 77 -11.02 33.73 -2.10
CA VAL A 77 -10.76 32.38 -2.61
C VAL A 77 -9.64 31.70 -1.83
N LEU A 78 -8.54 32.39 -1.54
CA LEU A 78 -7.45 31.84 -0.72
C LEU A 78 -7.92 31.46 0.68
N VAL A 79 -8.72 32.30 1.33
CA VAL A 79 -9.31 32.00 2.65
C VAL A 79 -10.22 30.77 2.58
N ARG A 80 -11.07 30.68 1.53
CA ARG A 80 -11.99 29.54 1.34
C ARG A 80 -11.25 28.21 1.13
N TYR A 81 -10.12 28.22 0.44
CA TYR A 81 -9.32 27.04 0.12
C TYR A 81 -8.06 26.89 0.98
N HIS A 82 -7.97 27.55 2.14
CA HIS A 82 -6.78 27.53 3.00
C HIS A 82 -6.33 26.10 3.35
N HIS A 83 -7.26 25.17 3.54
CA HIS A 83 -6.94 23.77 3.83
C HIS A 83 -6.12 23.09 2.72
N LEU A 84 -6.30 23.49 1.46
CA LEU A 84 -5.48 22.98 0.36
C LEU A 84 -4.03 23.45 0.47
N MET A 85 -3.79 24.70 0.88
CA MET A 85 -2.45 25.23 1.06
C MET A 85 -1.71 24.46 2.16
N VAL A 86 -2.36 24.27 3.32
CA VAL A 86 -1.81 23.47 4.43
C VAL A 86 -1.50 22.04 3.99
N LYS A 87 -2.39 21.43 3.19
CA LYS A 87 -2.21 20.07 2.68
C LYS A 87 -1.03 19.97 1.72
N LEU A 88 -0.81 20.98 0.87
CA LEU A 88 0.30 21.02 -0.08
C LEU A 88 1.65 21.27 0.62
N GLU A 89 1.67 22.09 1.67
CA GLU A 89 2.87 22.30 2.50
C GLU A 89 3.32 21.04 3.25
N SER A 90 2.40 20.09 3.47
CA SER A 90 2.65 18.85 4.20
C SER A 90 3.11 17.68 3.30
N ILE A 91 3.29 17.88 1.99
CA ILE A 91 3.77 16.87 1.03
C ILE A 91 5.28 16.98 0.89
#